data_AF-A0A956L5Y3-F1
#
_entry.id   AF-A0A956L5Y3-F1
#
_cell.length_a   1.000
_cell.length_b   1.000
_cell.length_c   1.000
_cell.angle_alpha   90.00
_cell.angle_beta   90.00
_cell.angle_gamma   90.00
#
_symmetry.space_group_name_H-M   'P 1'
#
loop_
_entity.id
_entity.type
_entity.pdbx_description
1 polymer ?
#
loop_
_entity_poly.entity_id
_entity_poly.type
_entity_poly.pdbx_seq_one_letter_code
_entity_poly.pdbx_strand_id
1 'polypeptide(L)'
;MRILSCSIVALLLVAPACDSNKKSPKPDAEAEKKAAEEAEEAKRLEQRRQEREAKAAAEKQAEEDRQKKIDELCVVPEGVKKPKKLGDACEAAGDAQIEFLRRAFADDPGKLEGVEKNAAMQKAQLLKSCASMDVALGLKNAFDNAPADYGPAISDIIRVCVQKLGPAEPPPGGGAGVPSKPR
;
A
#
# COMPACT_ATOMS: atom_id res chain seq x y z
N MET A 1 17.78 -11.69 -23.08
CA MET A 1 18.57 -10.96 -24.10
C MET A 1 19.26 -9.80 -23.41
N ARG A 2 20.60 -9.79 -23.46
CA ARG A 2 21.47 -8.72 -22.95
C ARG A 2 21.54 -7.62 -24.00
N ILE A 3 21.39 -6.35 -23.61
CA ILE A 3 21.97 -5.23 -24.38
C ILE A 3 22.66 -4.30 -23.39
N LEU A 4 23.97 -4.53 -23.27
CA LEU A 4 24.95 -3.56 -22.82
C LEU A 4 25.02 -2.45 -23.85
N SER A 5 24.90 -1.19 -23.42
CA SER A 5 25.30 -0.04 -24.23
C SER A 5 26.38 0.73 -23.48
N CYS A 6 27.63 0.39 -23.80
CA CYS A 6 28.82 1.19 -23.59
C CYS A 6 28.75 2.43 -24.48
N SER A 7 28.88 3.63 -23.91
CA SER A 7 29.27 4.83 -24.65
C SER A 7 30.34 5.61 -23.88
N ILE A 8 31.58 5.34 -24.28
CA ILE A 8 32.64 6.29 -24.64
C ILE A 8 33.00 7.39 -23.63
N VAL A 9 34.15 7.14 -23.01
CA VAL A 9 35.10 8.09 -22.41
C VAL A 9 35.46 9.21 -23.40
N ALA A 10 35.25 10.47 -23.01
CA ALA A 10 35.88 11.64 -23.62
C ALA A 10 36.74 12.35 -22.56
N LEU A 11 37.97 11.85 -22.46
CA LEU A 11 39.07 12.45 -21.70
C LEU A 11 39.60 13.66 -22.50
N LEU A 12 39.20 14.88 -22.14
CA LEU A 12 39.85 16.10 -22.62
C LEU A 12 40.84 16.59 -21.57
N LEU A 13 42.11 16.25 -21.83
CA LEU A 13 43.30 16.87 -21.24
C LEU A 13 43.31 18.38 -21.58
N VAL A 14 43.27 19.22 -20.56
CA VAL A 14 43.74 20.61 -20.65
C VAL A 14 45.08 20.68 -19.93
N ALA A 15 46.13 20.99 -20.69
CA ALA A 15 47.49 21.18 -20.20
C ALA A 15 47.61 22.47 -19.36
N PRO A 16 48.48 22.50 -18.32
CA PRO A 16 48.79 23.71 -17.58
C PRO A 16 49.78 24.58 -18.37
N ALA A 17 49.37 25.78 -18.76
CA ALA A 17 50.29 26.83 -19.16
C ALA A 17 50.76 27.57 -17.91
N CYS A 18 52.03 27.36 -17.53
CA CYS A 18 52.76 28.17 -16.56
C CYS A 18 53.14 29.52 -17.19
N ASP A 19 52.44 30.60 -16.82
CA ASP A 19 52.97 31.96 -16.90
C ASP A 19 53.44 32.38 -15.50
N SER A 20 54.71 32.73 -15.40
CA SER A 20 55.38 33.09 -14.15
C SER A 20 55.15 34.56 -13.83
N ASN A 21 54.21 34.86 -12.93
CA ASN A 21 54.20 36.15 -12.24
C ASN A 21 54.03 35.96 -10.73
N LYS A 22 55.12 36.26 -10.00
CA LYS A 22 55.20 36.22 -8.54
C LYS A 22 54.25 37.25 -7.93
N LYS A 23 53.14 36.77 -7.38
CA LYS A 23 52.48 37.38 -6.23
C LYS A 23 52.03 36.25 -5.30
N SER A 24 52.62 36.25 -4.11
CA SER A 24 52.43 35.34 -2.98
C SER A 24 50.98 34.82 -2.83
N PRO A 25 50.77 33.49 -2.68
CA PRO A 25 49.44 32.91 -2.49
C PRO A 25 48.96 33.26 -1.08
N LYS A 26 47.89 34.05 -0.99
CA LYS A 26 47.02 33.97 0.18
C LYS A 26 46.19 32.69 -0.02
N PRO A 27 46.04 31.83 1.00
CA PRO A 27 45.27 30.61 0.86
C PRO A 27 43.85 30.95 0.43
N ASP A 28 43.48 30.48 -0.76
CA ASP A 28 42.28 29.73 -1.14
C ASP A 28 41.07 29.70 -0.17
N ALA A 29 40.74 30.81 0.48
CA ALA A 29 39.61 30.90 1.40
C ALA A 29 38.25 30.67 0.70
N GLU A 30 38.18 30.89 -0.62
CA GLU A 30 37.00 30.66 -1.44
C GLU A 30 36.89 29.20 -1.92
N ALA A 31 38.02 28.53 -2.17
CA ALA A 31 38.05 27.11 -2.53
C ALA A 31 37.86 26.21 -1.29
N GLU A 32 38.42 26.57 -0.13
CA GLU A 32 38.14 25.89 1.14
C GLU A 32 36.68 26.05 1.57
N LYS A 33 36.05 27.22 1.33
CA LYS A 33 34.62 27.40 1.58
C LYS A 33 33.74 26.51 0.69
N LYS A 34 34.02 26.45 -0.62
CA LYS A 34 33.27 25.57 -1.54
C LYS A 34 33.43 24.09 -1.20
N ALA A 35 34.64 23.66 -0.86
CA ALA A 35 34.87 22.27 -0.43
C ALA A 35 34.15 21.94 0.89
N ALA A 36 34.03 22.90 1.82
CA ALA A 36 33.27 22.73 3.05
C ALA A 36 31.75 22.69 2.81
N GLU A 37 31.23 23.52 1.90
CA GLU A 37 29.80 23.55 1.51
C GLU A 37 29.38 22.27 0.79
N GLU A 38 30.19 21.78 -0.15
CA GLU A 38 29.95 20.51 -0.86
C GLU A 38 30.00 19.30 0.08
N ALA A 39 30.90 19.31 1.07
CA ALA A 39 30.97 18.26 2.08
C ALA A 39 29.78 18.28 3.06
N GLU A 40 29.23 19.46 3.37
CA GLU A 40 28.03 19.60 4.20
C GLU A 40 26.77 19.18 3.43
N GLU A 41 26.65 19.57 2.15
CA GLU A 41 25.56 19.16 1.28
C GLU A 41 25.56 17.64 1.05
N ALA A 42 26.74 17.04 0.82
CA ALA A 42 26.87 15.59 0.68
C ALA A 42 26.42 14.84 1.95
N LYS A 43 26.79 15.34 3.14
CA LYS A 43 26.31 14.78 4.42
C LYS A 43 24.80 14.92 4.59
N ARG A 44 24.23 16.06 4.22
CA ARG A 44 22.77 16.29 4.30
C ARG A 44 21.99 15.39 3.34
N LEU A 45 22.52 15.16 2.14
CA LEU A 45 21.90 14.27 1.15
C LEU A 45 21.96 12.80 1.59
N GLU A 46 23.07 12.37 2.17
CA GLU A 46 23.22 11.01 2.70
C GLU A 46 22.30 10.78 3.91
N GLN A 47 22.22 11.74 4.84
CA GLN A 47 21.25 11.68 5.95
C GLN A 47 19.80 11.58 5.45
N ARG A 48 19.42 12.37 4.44
CA ARG A 48 18.08 12.29 3.83
C ARG A 48 17.84 10.98 3.08
N ARG A 49 18.87 10.36 2.52
CA ARG A 49 18.75 9.03 1.88
C ARG A 49 18.52 7.97 2.96
N GLN A 50 19.33 7.96 4.01
CA GLN A 50 19.19 7.03 5.14
C GLN A 50 17.85 7.19 5.86
N GLU A 51 17.37 8.41 6.08
CA GLU A 51 16.04 8.67 6.66
C GLU A 51 14.91 8.14 5.77
N ARG A 52 15.00 8.33 4.43
CA ARG A 52 14.01 7.80 3.48
C ARG A 52 14.03 6.29 3.40
N GLU A 53 15.22 5.67 3.36
CA GLU A 53 15.36 4.21 3.33
C GLU A 53 14.85 3.59 4.64
N ALA A 54 15.16 4.19 5.79
CA ALA A 54 14.63 3.74 7.08
C ALA A 54 13.10 3.89 7.17
N LYS A 55 12.54 5.02 6.73
CA LYS A 55 11.10 5.24 6.71
C LYS A 55 10.39 4.28 5.75
N ALA A 56 10.92 4.07 4.55
CA ALA A 56 10.36 3.14 3.58
C ALA A 56 10.42 1.68 4.06
N ALA A 57 11.51 1.28 4.73
CA ALA A 57 11.62 -0.06 5.32
C ALA A 57 10.61 -0.25 6.47
N ALA A 58 10.44 0.76 7.34
CA ALA A 58 9.46 0.72 8.41
C ALA A 58 8.01 0.70 7.89
N GLU A 59 7.70 1.51 6.88
CA GLU A 59 6.37 1.52 6.23
C GLU A 59 6.07 0.17 5.56
N LYS A 60 7.05 -0.41 4.85
CA LYS A 60 6.89 -1.71 4.21
C LYS A 60 6.67 -2.83 5.23
N GLN A 61 7.45 -2.84 6.32
CA GLN A 61 7.28 -3.83 7.38
C GLN A 61 5.92 -3.69 8.08
N ALA A 62 5.49 -2.45 8.34
CA ALA A 62 4.17 -2.19 8.90
C ALA A 62 3.03 -2.62 7.95
N GLU A 63 3.22 -2.49 6.63
CA GLU A 63 2.28 -2.97 5.63
C GLU A 63 2.23 -4.50 5.56
N GLU A 64 3.39 -5.16 5.54
CA GLU A 64 3.47 -6.63 5.57
C GLU A 64 2.83 -7.22 6.84
N ASP A 65 3.09 -6.61 8.00
CA ASP A 65 2.52 -7.06 9.27
C ASP A 65 1.01 -6.78 9.36
N ARG A 66 0.55 -5.67 8.80
CA ARG A 66 -0.88 -5.39 8.63
C ARG A 66 -1.52 -6.43 7.72
N GLN A 67 -0.90 -6.74 6.59
CA GLN A 67 -1.40 -7.72 5.64
C GLN A 67 -1.54 -9.11 6.27
N LYS A 68 -0.52 -9.57 7.00
CA LYS A 68 -0.58 -10.85 7.74
C LYS A 68 -1.73 -10.88 8.74
N LYS A 69 -1.92 -9.79 9.51
CA LYS A 69 -3.05 -9.69 10.45
C LYS A 69 -4.41 -9.71 9.73
N ILE A 70 -4.53 -9.07 8.57
CA ILE A 70 -5.75 -9.15 7.76
C ILE A 70 -5.98 -10.59 7.28
N ASP A 71 -4.93 -11.28 6.83
CA ASP A 71 -5.03 -12.68 6.41
C ASP A 71 -5.53 -13.57 7.57
N GLU A 72 -5.05 -13.33 8.79
CA GLU A 72 -5.50 -14.04 10.00
C GLU A 72 -6.98 -13.77 10.34
N LEU A 73 -7.47 -12.54 10.12
CA LEU A 73 -8.87 -12.17 10.32
C LEU A 73 -9.81 -12.82 9.28
N CYS A 74 -9.32 -12.99 8.05
CA CYS A 74 -10.07 -13.54 6.93
C CYS A 74 -10.17 -15.08 6.97
N VAL A 75 -10.88 -15.59 7.97
CA VAL A 75 -11.17 -17.01 8.19
C VAL A 75 -12.65 -17.22 8.48
N VAL A 76 -13.19 -18.39 8.10
CA VAL A 76 -14.54 -18.79 8.51
C VAL A 76 -14.44 -19.45 9.89
N PRO A 77 -15.05 -18.88 10.94
CA PRO A 77 -14.95 -19.47 12.27
C PRO A 77 -15.61 -20.85 12.31
N GLU A 78 -14.92 -21.81 12.93
CA GLU A 78 -15.47 -23.15 13.13
C GLU A 78 -16.66 -23.10 14.08
N GLY A 79 -17.68 -23.92 13.81
CA GLY A 79 -18.87 -24.00 14.66
C GLY A 79 -19.87 -22.84 14.53
N VAL A 80 -19.60 -21.82 13.71
CA VAL A 80 -20.61 -20.78 13.43
C VAL A 80 -21.75 -21.37 12.60
N LYS A 81 -22.97 -21.15 13.09
CA LYS A 81 -24.19 -21.60 12.42
C LYS A 81 -24.37 -20.84 11.11
N LYS A 82 -24.11 -21.51 9.99
CA LYS A 82 -24.27 -20.92 8.65
C LYS A 82 -25.73 -20.53 8.42
N PRO A 83 -26.03 -19.26 8.05
CA PRO A 83 -27.37 -18.85 7.64
C PRO A 83 -27.87 -19.70 6.48
N LYS A 84 -29.19 -19.86 6.37
CA LYS A 84 -29.80 -20.66 5.28
C LYS A 84 -29.70 -19.95 3.93
N LYS A 85 -29.70 -18.62 3.93
CA LYS A 85 -29.66 -17.79 2.71
C LYS A 85 -28.35 -17.00 2.70
N LEU A 86 -27.73 -16.94 1.53
CA LEU A 86 -26.56 -16.12 1.30
C LEU A 86 -26.84 -14.63 1.59
N GLY A 87 -28.01 -14.14 1.16
CA GLY A 87 -28.43 -12.75 1.40
C GLY A 87 -28.34 -12.34 2.86
N ASP A 88 -28.89 -13.16 3.77
CA ASP A 88 -28.85 -12.92 5.22
C ASP A 88 -27.41 -12.89 5.77
N ALA A 89 -26.53 -13.75 5.24
CA ALA A 89 -25.12 -13.77 5.65
C ALA A 89 -24.36 -12.53 5.16
N CYS A 90 -24.60 -12.11 3.90
CA CYS A 90 -24.01 -10.90 3.35
C CYS A 90 -24.54 -9.64 4.04
N GLU A 91 -25.81 -9.65 4.44
CA GLU A 91 -26.42 -8.58 5.20
C GLU A 91 -25.76 -8.43 6.57
N ALA A 92 -25.57 -9.54 7.28
CA ALA A 92 -24.86 -9.57 8.57
C ALA A 92 -23.40 -9.11 8.45
N ALA A 93 -22.70 -9.45 7.36
CA ALA A 93 -21.36 -8.93 7.08
C ALA A 93 -21.39 -7.40 6.84
N GLY A 94 -22.43 -6.91 6.16
CA GLY A 94 -22.66 -5.49 5.94
C GLY A 94 -22.89 -4.72 7.22
N ASP A 95 -23.71 -5.26 8.13
CA ASP A 95 -23.93 -4.65 9.44
C ASP A 95 -22.64 -4.64 10.28
N ALA A 96 -21.88 -5.75 10.25
CA ALA A 96 -20.58 -5.82 10.91
C ALA A 96 -19.58 -4.79 10.37
N GLN A 97 -19.58 -4.51 9.06
CA GLN A 97 -18.76 -3.45 8.47
C GLN A 97 -19.12 -2.06 9.02
N ILE A 98 -20.42 -1.74 9.13
CA ILE A 98 -20.86 -0.45 9.66
C ILE A 98 -20.52 -0.32 11.14
N GLU A 99 -20.75 -1.36 11.94
CA GLU A 99 -20.35 -1.41 13.34
C GLU A 99 -18.84 -1.26 13.51
N PHE A 100 -18.05 -1.94 12.66
CA PHE A 100 -16.61 -1.76 12.63
C PHE A 100 -16.22 -0.30 12.38
N LEU A 101 -16.82 0.34 11.38
CA LEU A 101 -16.59 1.75 11.04
C LEU A 101 -16.97 2.71 12.17
N ARG A 102 -18.08 2.44 12.86
CA ARG A 102 -18.50 3.19 14.05
C ARG A 102 -17.45 3.11 15.15
N ARG A 103 -16.91 1.91 15.41
CA ARG A 103 -15.82 1.70 16.39
C ARG A 103 -14.52 2.36 15.93
N ALA A 104 -14.17 2.24 14.65
CA ALA A 104 -12.95 2.79 14.07
C ALA A 104 -12.90 4.32 14.11
N PHE A 105 -14.06 4.98 14.04
CA PHE A 105 -14.18 6.44 14.02
C PHE A 105 -14.95 7.01 15.21
N ALA A 106 -15.02 6.27 16.32
CA ALA A 106 -15.71 6.72 17.53
C ALA A 106 -15.18 8.06 18.06
N ASP A 107 -13.87 8.29 17.91
CA ASP A 107 -13.19 9.52 18.35
C ASP A 107 -13.16 10.64 17.28
N ASP A 108 -13.77 10.42 16.11
CA ASP A 108 -13.82 11.38 14.99
C ASP A 108 -15.27 11.62 14.54
N PRO A 109 -15.98 12.59 15.17
CA PRO A 109 -17.40 12.83 14.91
C PRO A 109 -17.71 13.16 13.44
N GLY A 110 -16.79 13.83 12.75
CA GLY A 110 -16.97 14.18 11.34
C GLY A 110 -16.96 12.96 10.43
N LYS A 111 -16.05 12.00 10.69
CA LYS A 111 -16.06 10.71 9.98
C LYS A 111 -17.24 9.84 10.38
N LEU A 112 -17.61 9.81 11.66
CA LEU A 112 -18.75 9.04 12.14
C LEU A 112 -20.05 9.49 11.47
N GLU A 113 -20.29 10.80 11.39
CA GLU A 113 -21.43 11.35 10.64
C GLU A 113 -21.41 10.92 9.16
N GLY A 114 -20.23 10.90 8.55
CA GLY A 114 -20.02 10.39 7.20
C GLY A 114 -20.36 8.91 7.05
N VAL A 115 -20.02 8.07 8.04
CA VAL A 115 -20.40 6.64 8.07
C VAL A 115 -21.91 6.50 8.13
N GLU A 116 -22.58 7.19 9.06
CA GLU A 116 -24.04 7.09 9.22
C GLU A 116 -24.78 7.51 7.94
N LYS A 117 -24.37 8.64 7.33
CA LYS A 117 -24.97 9.14 6.10
C LYS A 117 -24.80 8.19 4.92
N ASN A 118 -23.70 7.44 4.88
CA ASN A 118 -23.38 6.55 3.76
C ASN A 118 -23.57 5.06 4.10
N ALA A 119 -24.10 4.71 5.27
CA ALA A 119 -24.16 3.34 5.76
C ALA A 119 -24.88 2.40 4.77
N ALA A 120 -26.02 2.84 4.22
CA ALA A 120 -26.76 2.08 3.22
C ALA A 120 -25.94 1.85 1.93
N MET A 121 -25.21 2.86 1.46
CA MET A 121 -24.36 2.76 0.28
C MET A 121 -23.17 1.82 0.52
N GLN A 122 -22.51 1.95 1.67
CA GLN A 122 -21.38 1.10 2.05
C GLN A 122 -21.80 -0.36 2.18
N LYS A 123 -22.92 -0.62 2.87
CA LYS A 123 -23.52 -1.96 2.96
C LYS A 123 -23.84 -2.52 1.57
N ALA A 124 -24.48 -1.73 0.71
CA ALA A 124 -24.77 -2.14 -0.67
C ALA A 124 -23.51 -2.44 -1.50
N GLN A 125 -22.41 -1.73 -1.26
CA GLN A 125 -21.13 -1.99 -1.93
C GLN A 125 -20.49 -3.29 -1.43
N LEU A 126 -20.56 -3.58 -0.13
CA LEU A 126 -20.08 -4.85 0.42
C LEU A 126 -20.89 -6.04 -0.08
N LEU A 127 -22.21 -5.91 -0.17
CA LEU A 127 -23.12 -6.92 -0.69
C LEU A 127 -22.71 -7.38 -2.11
N LYS A 128 -22.16 -6.50 -2.95
CA LYS A 128 -21.63 -6.86 -4.29
C LYS A 128 -20.36 -7.73 -4.23
N SER A 129 -19.59 -7.61 -3.16
CA SER A 129 -18.34 -8.37 -2.94
C SER A 129 -18.62 -9.73 -2.26
N CYS A 130 -19.82 -9.90 -1.70
CA CYS A 130 -20.23 -11.10 -1.00
C CYS A 130 -20.69 -12.20 -1.98
N ALA A 131 -19.72 -12.87 -2.61
CA ALA A 131 -19.98 -13.86 -3.67
C ALA A 131 -20.30 -15.27 -3.15
N SER A 132 -19.95 -15.60 -1.91
CA SER A 132 -20.13 -16.94 -1.32
C SER A 132 -20.45 -16.88 0.17
N MET A 133 -20.98 -17.98 0.72
CA MET A 133 -21.28 -18.08 2.15
C MET A 133 -20.02 -17.96 3.01
N ASP A 134 -18.91 -18.54 2.55
CA ASP A 134 -17.64 -18.50 3.29
C ASP A 134 -17.03 -17.09 3.24
N VAL A 135 -17.13 -16.38 2.12
CA VAL A 135 -16.77 -14.94 2.05
C VAL A 135 -17.64 -14.13 3.01
N ALA A 136 -18.95 -14.35 3.05
CA ALA A 136 -19.85 -13.61 3.93
C ALA A 136 -19.47 -13.79 5.42
N LEU A 137 -19.27 -15.04 5.84
CA LEU A 137 -18.92 -15.38 7.22
C LEU A 137 -17.52 -14.88 7.58
N GLY A 138 -16.56 -14.99 6.67
CA GLY A 138 -15.21 -14.49 6.87
C GLY A 138 -15.13 -12.97 6.94
N LEU A 139 -15.86 -12.25 6.09
CA LEU A 139 -15.98 -10.79 6.16
C LEU A 139 -16.60 -10.35 7.48
N LYS A 140 -17.68 -11.01 7.91
CA LYS A 140 -18.31 -10.72 9.20
C LYS A 140 -17.31 -10.93 10.33
N ASN A 141 -16.61 -12.07 10.37
CA ASN A 141 -15.59 -12.36 11.37
C ASN A 141 -14.47 -11.32 11.36
N ALA A 142 -14.00 -10.95 10.18
CA ALA A 142 -12.94 -9.96 10.04
C ALA A 142 -13.39 -8.60 10.59
N PHE A 143 -14.59 -8.11 10.26
CA PHE A 143 -15.07 -6.84 10.78
C PHE A 143 -15.38 -6.88 12.27
N ASP A 144 -15.91 -7.98 12.80
CA ASP A 144 -16.17 -8.13 14.24
C ASP A 144 -14.89 -8.01 15.07
N ASN A 145 -13.78 -8.57 14.57
CA ASN A 145 -12.51 -8.70 15.29
C ASN A 145 -11.41 -7.74 14.84
N ALA A 146 -11.61 -7.00 13.74
CA ALA A 146 -10.62 -6.03 13.25
C ALA A 146 -10.39 -4.93 14.30
N PRO A 147 -9.12 -4.59 14.59
CA PRO A 147 -8.79 -3.46 15.45
C PRO A 147 -9.27 -2.12 14.87
N ALA A 148 -9.62 -1.16 15.73
CA ALA A 148 -10.23 0.11 15.32
C ALA A 148 -9.34 0.95 14.36
N ASP A 149 -8.02 0.82 14.45
CA ASP A 149 -7.05 1.50 13.58
C ASP A 149 -7.07 1.00 12.11
N TYR A 150 -7.83 -0.06 11.81
CA TYR A 150 -8.01 -0.58 10.45
C TYR A 150 -9.09 0.15 9.65
N GLY A 151 -9.71 1.21 10.19
CA GLY A 151 -10.71 2.02 9.46
C GLY A 151 -10.29 2.40 8.03
N PRO A 152 -9.05 2.89 7.80
CA PRO A 152 -8.54 3.18 6.46
C PRO A 152 -8.27 1.95 5.58
N ALA A 153 -8.15 0.76 6.17
CA ALA A 153 -7.77 -0.50 5.51
C ALA A 153 -8.96 -1.43 5.22
N ILE A 154 -10.20 -0.94 5.29
CA ILE A 154 -11.41 -1.75 5.01
C ILE A 154 -11.38 -2.39 3.63
N SER A 155 -10.93 -1.65 2.62
CA SER A 155 -10.84 -2.18 1.25
C SER A 155 -9.86 -3.35 1.16
N ASP A 156 -8.77 -3.33 1.94
CA ASP A 156 -7.83 -4.44 2.01
C ASP A 156 -8.44 -5.64 2.72
N ILE A 157 -9.14 -5.45 3.85
CA ILE A 157 -9.88 -6.53 4.52
C ILE A 157 -10.84 -7.21 3.54
N ILE A 158 -11.63 -6.43 2.80
CA ILE A 158 -12.58 -7.00 1.83
C ILE A 158 -11.86 -7.77 0.74
N ARG A 159 -10.84 -7.16 0.13
CA ARG A 159 -10.05 -7.77 -0.96
C ARG A 159 -9.45 -9.10 -0.53
N VAL A 160 -8.82 -9.13 0.64
CA VAL A 160 -8.14 -10.32 1.16
C VAL A 160 -9.13 -11.43 1.49
N CYS A 161 -10.23 -11.10 2.17
CA CYS A 161 -11.26 -12.08 2.50
C CYS A 161 -11.90 -12.66 1.24
N VAL A 162 -12.16 -11.84 0.22
CA VAL A 162 -12.68 -12.31 -1.07
C VAL A 162 -11.65 -13.18 -1.80
N GLN A 163 -10.38 -12.81 -1.82
CA GLN A 163 -9.33 -13.61 -2.47
C GLN A 163 -9.09 -14.95 -1.77
N LYS A 164 -9.14 -14.97 -0.43
CA LYS A 164 -8.83 -16.15 0.38
C LYS A 164 -10.01 -17.13 0.49
N LEU A 165 -11.23 -16.61 0.55
CA LEU A 165 -12.45 -17.41 0.81
C LEU A 165 -13.41 -17.47 -0.40
N GLY A 166 -13.15 -16.66 -1.43
CA GLY A 166 -13.88 -16.70 -2.67
C GLY A 166 -13.63 -18.01 -3.43
N PRO A 167 -14.44 -18.30 -4.46
CA PRO A 167 -14.13 -19.39 -5.35
C PRO A 167 -12.72 -19.18 -5.90
N ALA A 168 -11.89 -20.22 -5.85
CA ALA A 168 -10.58 -20.18 -6.49
C ALA A 168 -10.81 -19.73 -7.94
N GLU A 169 -10.21 -18.61 -8.35
CA GLU A 169 -10.28 -18.19 -9.75
C GLU A 169 -9.91 -19.39 -10.61
N PRO A 170 -10.72 -19.72 -11.64
CA PRO A 170 -10.27 -20.72 -12.60
C PRO A 170 -8.91 -20.27 -13.12
N PRO A 171 -7.93 -21.19 -13.23
CA PRO A 171 -6.57 -20.83 -13.58
C PRO A 171 -6.56 -19.96 -14.85
N PRO A 172 -5.67 -18.94 -14.92
CA PRO A 172 -5.58 -18.05 -16.07
C PRO A 172 -5.20 -18.88 -17.31
N GLY A 173 -6.21 -19.30 -18.07
CA GLY A 173 -6.07 -20.30 -19.13
C GLY A 173 -7.36 -21.05 -19.49
N GLY A 174 -8.39 -21.02 -18.63
CA GLY A 174 -9.72 -21.56 -18.96
C GLY A 174 -10.54 -20.60 -19.83
N GLY A 175 -10.28 -20.57 -21.13
CA GLY A 175 -11.00 -19.73 -22.09
C GLY A 175 -12.51 -20.03 -22.17
N ALA A 176 -13.31 -18.98 -22.31
CA ALA A 176 -14.63 -19.04 -22.91
C ALA A 176 -14.72 -17.94 -23.96
N GLY A 177 -14.98 -18.36 -25.20
CA GLY A 177 -14.85 -17.57 -26.41
C GLY A 177 -15.72 -16.32 -26.45
N VAL A 178 -15.15 -15.28 -27.06
CA VAL A 178 -15.90 -14.13 -27.53
C VAL A 178 -16.82 -14.60 -28.67
N PRO A 179 -18.15 -14.48 -28.58
CA PRO A 179 -19.00 -14.68 -29.74
C PRO A 179 -18.70 -13.58 -30.76
N SER A 180 -18.04 -13.97 -31.85
CA SER A 180 -17.82 -13.10 -33.00
C SER A 180 -19.17 -12.84 -33.65
N LYS A 181 -19.65 -11.60 -33.58
CA LYS A 181 -20.90 -11.16 -34.22
C LYS A 181 -20.75 -11.27 -35.75
N PRO A 182 -21.58 -12.02 -36.48
CA PRO A 182 -21.59 -11.96 -37.94
C PRO A 182 -22.13 -10.59 -38.38
N ARG A 183 -21.49 -10.03 -39.42
CA ARG A 183 -21.86 -8.75 -40.04
C ARG A 183 -23.23 -8.80 -40.70
#